data_AF-A0AB74N2N3-F1
#
_entry.id   AF-A0AB74N2N3-F1
#
_cell.length_a   1.000
_cell.length_b   1.000
_cell.length_c   1.000
_cell.angle_alpha   90.00
_cell.angle_beta   90.00
_cell.angle_gamma   90.00
#
_symmetry.space_group_name_H-M   'P 1'
#
loop_
_entity.id
_entity.type
_entity.pdbx_description
1 polymer ?
#
loop_
_entity_poly.entity_id
_entity_poly.type
_entity_poly.pdbx_seq_one_letter_code
_entity_poly.pdbx_strand_id
1 'polypeptide(L)'
;MEDWHLSRLDDMKKLIIFFIYTFIISSCIDLTKRLDDEFLGVVKKNELYSNIIELPGNQVNELTFRVNIEPAESGIKWEANNGKFFRTRTAKKDYGSITIEGKPNTIGNIYINFYWSTYGTNISTGRK
;
A
#
# COMPACT_ATOMS: atom_id res chain seq x y z
N MET A 1 -21.73 52.70 -20.45
CA MET A 1 -20.38 52.13 -20.21
C MET A 1 -20.43 51.10 -19.06
N GLU A 2 -21.57 50.42 -18.86
CA GLU A 2 -21.80 49.46 -17.77
C GLU A 2 -21.89 48.01 -18.27
N ASP A 3 -22.32 47.80 -19.53
CA ASP A 3 -22.45 46.47 -20.15
C ASP A 3 -21.14 45.71 -20.31
N TRP A 4 -20.03 46.44 -20.52
CA TRP A 4 -18.70 45.84 -20.69
C TRP A 4 -18.15 45.26 -19.37
N HIS A 5 -18.45 45.90 -18.24
CA HIS A 5 -18.03 45.43 -16.92
C HIS A 5 -18.81 44.19 -16.48
N LEU A 6 -20.10 44.10 -16.83
CA LEU A 6 -20.95 42.95 -16.56
C LEU A 6 -20.54 41.72 -17.41
N SER A 7 -20.28 41.91 -18.70
CA SER A 7 -19.77 40.85 -19.59
C SER A 7 -18.44 40.28 -19.09
N ARG A 8 -17.52 41.16 -18.66
CA ARG A 8 -16.20 40.75 -18.13
C ARG A 8 -16.31 39.96 -16.81
N LEU A 9 -17.27 40.31 -15.96
CA LEU A 9 -17.53 39.57 -14.71
C LEU A 9 -18.08 38.16 -14.97
N ASP A 10 -18.95 37.99 -15.95
CA ASP A 10 -19.51 36.68 -16.27
C ASP A 10 -18.51 35.76 -16.97
N ASP A 11 -17.63 36.31 -17.81
CA ASP A 11 -16.54 35.53 -18.42
C ASP A 11 -15.49 35.09 -17.39
N MET A 12 -15.19 35.95 -16.40
CA MET A 12 -14.32 35.59 -15.27
C MET A 12 -14.96 34.51 -14.38
N LYS A 13 -16.26 34.57 -14.11
CA LYS A 13 -16.97 33.51 -13.36
C LYS A 13 -16.92 32.16 -14.07
N LYS A 14 -17.13 32.14 -15.40
CA LYS A 14 -17.03 30.91 -16.20
C LYS A 14 -15.63 30.30 -16.15
N LEU A 15 -14.60 31.14 -16.23
CA LEU A 15 -13.20 30.70 -16.07
C LEU A 15 -12.95 30.11 -14.68
N ILE A 16 -13.43 30.75 -13.61
CA ILE A 16 -13.28 30.24 -12.23
C ILE A 16 -14.00 28.90 -12.06
N ILE A 17 -15.21 28.76 -12.59
CA ILE A 17 -15.98 27.50 -12.55
C ILE A 17 -15.24 26.40 -13.32
N PHE A 18 -14.65 26.74 -14.48
CA PHE A 18 -13.83 25.81 -15.26
C PHE A 18 -12.60 25.34 -14.46
N PHE A 19 -11.88 26.26 -13.81
CA PHE A 19 -10.73 25.91 -12.97
C PHE A 19 -11.13 24.99 -11.80
N ILE A 20 -12.24 25.29 -11.11
CA ILE A 20 -12.76 24.43 -10.03
C ILE A 20 -13.10 23.04 -10.56
N TYR A 21 -13.77 22.95 -11.71
CA TYR A 21 -14.08 21.66 -12.34
C TYR A 21 -12.80 20.88 -12.65
N THR A 22 -11.82 21.50 -13.32
CA THR A 22 -10.54 20.85 -13.65
C THR A 22 -9.74 20.43 -12.41
N PHE A 23 -9.83 21.19 -11.31
CA PHE A 23 -9.15 20.84 -10.06
C PHE A 23 -9.77 19.59 -9.42
N ILE A 24 -11.10 19.48 -9.41
CA ILE A 24 -11.82 18.34 -8.83
C ILE A 24 -11.51 17.04 -9.61
N ILE A 25 -11.56 17.05 -10.95
CA ILE A 25 -11.23 15.84 -11.75
C ILE A 25 -9.74 15.45 -11.70
N SER A 26 -8.83 16.39 -11.41
CA SER A 26 -7.39 16.09 -11.31
C SER A 26 -6.98 15.39 -10.00
N SER A 27 -7.85 15.35 -8.99
CA SER A 27 -7.51 14.83 -7.66
C SER A 27 -7.70 13.31 -7.49
N CYS A 28 -8.09 12.58 -8.54
CA CYS A 28 -8.04 11.12 -8.55
C CYS A 28 -6.61 10.63 -8.86
N ILE A 29 -5.71 10.82 -7.90
CA ILE A 29 -4.37 10.23 -7.96
C ILE A 29 -4.53 8.76 -7.53
N ASP A 30 -4.38 7.85 -8.49
CA ASP A 30 -4.26 6.42 -8.26
C ASP A 30 -2.96 6.17 -7.47
N LEU A 31 -3.08 6.17 -6.15
CA LEU A 31 -2.00 5.88 -5.20
C LEU A 31 -1.80 4.36 -5.08
N THR A 32 -1.69 3.68 -6.23
CA THR A 32 -1.12 2.33 -6.27
C THR A 32 0.39 2.45 -6.05
N LYS A 33 0.81 2.69 -4.80
CA LYS A 33 2.20 2.51 -4.38
C LYS A 33 2.52 1.03 -4.44
N ARG A 34 3.08 0.62 -5.58
CA ARG A 34 3.76 -0.65 -5.71
C ARG A 34 5.03 -0.53 -4.89
N LEU A 35 5.13 -1.30 -3.80
CA LEU A 35 6.46 -1.70 -3.36
C LEU A 35 7.08 -2.41 -4.55
N ASP A 36 8.29 -2.03 -4.92
CA ASP A 36 9.05 -2.79 -5.89
C ASP A 36 9.05 -4.26 -5.46
N ASP A 37 9.09 -5.19 -6.43
CA ASP A 37 9.35 -6.60 -6.17
C ASP A 37 10.75 -6.67 -5.54
N GLU A 38 10.86 -6.33 -4.25
CA GLU A 38 12.06 -6.51 -3.45
C GLU A 38 12.19 -8.01 -3.30
N PHE A 39 12.89 -8.57 -4.29
CA PHE A 39 13.41 -9.91 -4.28
C PHE A 39 14.08 -10.07 -2.91
N LEU A 40 13.45 -10.88 -2.04
CA LEU A 40 13.78 -11.05 -0.62
C LEU A 40 15.17 -11.66 -0.34
N GLY A 41 16.02 -11.68 -1.37
CA GLY A 41 17.34 -12.27 -1.42
C GLY A 41 17.33 -13.68 -2.01
N VAL A 42 18.54 -14.21 -2.19
CA VAL A 42 18.74 -15.64 -2.45
C VAL A 42 18.76 -16.36 -1.11
N VAL A 43 17.83 -17.30 -0.94
CA VAL A 43 17.68 -18.07 0.29
C VAL A 43 18.16 -19.49 0.09
N LYS A 44 18.83 -20.07 1.08
CA LYS A 44 19.30 -21.46 1.02
C LYS A 44 18.23 -22.43 1.53
N LYS A 45 18.11 -23.57 0.85
CA LYS A 45 17.22 -24.66 1.26
C LYS A 45 17.58 -25.16 2.67
N ASN A 46 16.58 -25.39 3.50
CA ASN A 46 16.65 -25.89 4.88
C ASN A 46 17.41 -25.00 5.88
N GLU A 47 17.92 -23.84 5.45
CA GLU A 47 18.46 -22.83 6.35
C GLU A 47 17.34 -21.92 6.86
N LEU A 48 17.47 -21.44 8.09
CA LEU A 48 16.50 -20.51 8.66
C LEU A 48 16.64 -19.16 7.95
N TYR A 49 15.54 -18.72 7.35
CA TYR A 49 15.36 -17.39 6.81
C TYR A 49 14.50 -16.57 7.76
N SER A 50 14.86 -15.31 7.96
CA SER A 50 14.08 -14.33 8.69
C SER A 50 14.39 -12.95 8.12
N ASN A 51 13.35 -12.20 7.79
CA ASN A 51 13.46 -10.83 7.32
C ASN A 51 12.22 -10.02 7.72
N ILE A 52 12.39 -8.72 7.93
CA ILE A 52 11.31 -7.80 8.30
C ILE A 52 11.04 -6.88 7.13
N ILE A 53 9.77 -6.78 6.76
CA ILE A 53 9.28 -5.94 5.66
C ILE A 53 8.42 -4.83 6.24
N GLU A 54 8.82 -3.60 5.98
CA GLU A 54 8.07 -2.40 6.37
C GLU A 54 7.15 -1.98 5.21
N LEU A 55 5.84 -2.04 5.44
CA LEU A 55 4.84 -1.67 4.46
C LEU A 55 4.60 -0.15 4.46
N PRO A 56 4.48 0.48 3.29
CA PRO A 56 4.26 1.90 3.18
C PRO A 56 2.82 2.25 3.55
N GLY A 57 2.66 3.36 4.25
CA GLY A 57 1.36 3.88 4.67
C GLY A 57 1.20 3.79 6.18
N ASN A 58 0.85 4.92 6.78
CA ASN A 58 1.00 5.12 8.23
C ASN A 58 0.07 4.26 9.11
N GLN A 59 -0.85 3.48 8.51
CA GLN A 59 -1.82 2.63 9.23
C GLN A 59 -2.27 1.44 8.35
N VAL A 60 -1.59 0.30 8.43
CA VAL A 60 -2.12 -0.96 7.88
C VAL A 60 -3.08 -1.58 8.89
N ASN A 61 -4.30 -1.90 8.45
CA ASN A 61 -5.33 -2.48 9.31
C ASN A 61 -5.45 -4.00 9.07
N GLU A 62 -5.47 -4.74 10.17
CA GLU A 62 -5.75 -6.18 10.26
C GLU A 62 -6.88 -6.65 9.33
N LEU A 63 -8.03 -5.97 9.36
CA LEU A 63 -9.24 -6.39 8.64
C LEU A 63 -9.07 -6.46 7.13
N THR A 64 -8.09 -5.72 6.61
CA THR A 64 -7.88 -5.55 5.17
C THR A 64 -6.59 -6.21 4.70
N PHE A 65 -5.73 -6.58 5.65
CA PHE A 65 -4.41 -7.11 5.36
C PHE A 65 -4.49 -8.59 4.94
N ARG A 66 -3.88 -8.93 3.81
CA ARG A 66 -3.73 -10.31 3.34
C ARG A 66 -2.32 -10.52 2.80
N VAL A 67 -1.81 -11.73 2.99
CA VAL A 67 -0.54 -12.19 2.44
C VAL A 67 -0.78 -13.47 1.66
N ASN A 68 -0.21 -13.55 0.47
CA ASN A 68 -0.16 -14.76 -0.33
C ASN A 68 1.30 -15.17 -0.53
N ILE A 69 1.64 -16.43 -0.21
CA ILE A 69 2.98 -16.99 -0.37
C ILE A 69 2.88 -18.14 -1.36
N GLU A 70 3.65 -18.07 -2.45
CA GLU A 70 3.67 -19.08 -3.50
C GLU A 70 5.09 -19.59 -3.76
N PRO A 71 5.34 -20.91 -3.80
CA PRO A 71 4.36 -21.97 -3.54
C PRO A 71 3.94 -22.03 -2.07
N ALA A 72 2.69 -22.43 -1.81
CA ALA A 72 2.14 -22.51 -0.45
C ALA A 72 2.94 -23.46 0.45
N GLU A 73 3.53 -24.50 -0.14
CA GLU A 73 4.36 -25.47 0.57
C GLU A 73 5.81 -25.02 0.73
N SER A 74 6.17 -23.76 0.45
CA SER A 74 7.56 -23.26 0.47
C SER A 74 8.28 -23.38 1.82
N GLY A 75 7.56 -23.57 2.92
CA GLY A 75 8.12 -23.60 4.28
C GLY A 75 8.37 -22.20 4.86
N ILE A 76 8.02 -21.14 4.12
CA ILE A 76 8.02 -19.75 4.56
C ILE A 76 6.65 -19.39 5.13
N LYS A 77 6.67 -18.63 6.22
CA LYS A 77 5.50 -18.11 6.93
C LYS A 77 5.68 -16.62 7.16
N TRP A 78 4.60 -15.99 7.61
CA TRP A 78 4.61 -14.58 7.97
C TRP A 78 3.89 -14.36 9.30
N GLU A 79 4.30 -13.30 10.01
CA GLU A 79 3.60 -12.78 11.18
C GLU A 79 3.69 -11.25 11.21
N ALA A 80 2.60 -10.59 11.60
CA ALA A 80 2.61 -9.16 11.89
C ALA A 80 3.32 -8.89 13.22
N ASN A 81 4.22 -7.90 13.24
CA ASN A 81 5.03 -7.62 14.42
C ASN A 81 4.20 -7.04 15.57
N ASN A 82 4.65 -7.31 16.81
CA ASN A 82 4.04 -6.72 18.00
C ASN A 82 4.52 -5.27 18.20
N GLY A 83 4.05 -4.36 17.34
CA GLY A 83 4.31 -2.92 17.46
C GLY A 83 3.23 -2.19 18.26
N LYS A 84 3.58 -1.11 18.96
CA LYS A 84 2.56 -0.24 19.57
C LYS A 84 1.95 0.62 18.48
N PHE A 85 0.73 0.30 18.05
CA PHE A 85 -0.10 1.30 17.36
C PHE A 85 -0.19 2.53 18.27
N PHE A 86 0.45 3.65 17.90
CA PHE A 86 0.61 4.85 18.73
C PHE A 86 -0.71 5.49 19.22
N ARG A 87 -1.87 4.98 18.77
CA ARG A 87 -3.20 5.49 19.10
C ARG A 87 -4.01 4.64 20.07
N THR A 88 -3.55 3.46 20.50
CA THR A 88 -4.31 2.61 21.44
C THR A 88 -3.47 2.11 22.61
N ARG A 89 -4.01 2.24 23.84
CA ARG A 89 -3.40 1.74 25.10
C ARG A 89 -3.27 0.21 25.18
N THR A 90 -3.88 -0.52 24.25
CA THR A 90 -3.82 -1.98 24.16
C THR A 90 -2.74 -2.37 23.16
N ALA A 91 -1.93 -3.39 23.47
CA ALA A 91 -1.04 -4.01 22.51
C ALA A 91 -1.87 -4.55 21.35
N LYS A 92 -1.82 -3.88 20.19
CA LYS A 92 -2.40 -4.35 18.94
C LYS A 92 -1.25 -4.74 18.03
N LYS A 93 -1.42 -5.77 17.21
CA LYS A 93 -0.42 -6.13 16.20
C LYS A 93 -0.23 -4.95 15.23
N ASP A 94 1.01 -4.72 14.86
CA ASP A 94 1.40 -3.74 13.85
C ASP A 94 1.49 -4.43 12.51
N TYR A 95 0.44 -4.29 11.73
CA TYR A 95 0.38 -4.83 10.37
C TYR A 95 1.19 -3.99 9.37
N GLY A 96 1.81 -2.89 9.80
CA GLY A 96 2.77 -2.11 9.00
C GLY A 96 4.15 -2.74 8.94
N SER A 97 4.50 -3.61 9.90
CA SER A 97 5.79 -4.29 9.95
C SER A 97 5.57 -5.80 10.00
N ILE A 98 6.00 -6.52 8.96
CA ILE A 98 5.75 -7.94 8.77
C ILE A 98 7.04 -8.72 8.83
N THR A 99 7.12 -9.70 9.73
CA THR A 99 8.21 -10.67 9.74
C THR A 99 7.87 -11.82 8.80
N ILE A 100 8.75 -12.09 7.85
CA ILE A 100 8.76 -13.28 7.01
C ILE A 100 9.83 -14.22 7.54
N GLU A 101 9.46 -15.44 7.88
CA GLU A 101 10.40 -16.40 8.43
C GLU A 101 10.07 -17.84 8.07
N GLY A 102 11.07 -18.71 8.12
CA GLY A 102 10.87 -20.14 7.91
C GLY A 102 12.10 -20.80 7.33
N LYS A 103 11.96 -22.09 7.02
CA LYS A 103 13.02 -22.87 6.37
C LYS A 103 12.52 -23.27 4.98
N PRO A 104 13.06 -22.69 3.90
CA PRO A 104 12.68 -23.07 2.55
C PRO A 104 12.88 -24.56 2.33
N ASN A 105 11.84 -25.28 1.96
CA ASN A 105 11.90 -26.72 1.68
C ASN A 105 11.86 -27.02 0.16
N THR A 106 11.56 -26.02 -0.66
CA THR A 106 11.50 -26.07 -2.12
C THR A 106 12.68 -25.32 -2.74
N ILE A 107 13.10 -25.75 -3.92
CA ILE A 107 14.12 -25.06 -4.73
C ILE A 107 13.39 -24.37 -5.87
N GLY A 108 13.62 -23.07 -6.04
CA GLY A 108 12.95 -22.24 -7.03
C GLY A 108 12.63 -20.87 -6.46
N ASN A 109 11.87 -20.09 -7.23
CA ASN A 109 11.42 -18.78 -6.78
C ASN A 109 10.25 -18.94 -5.79
N ILE A 110 10.33 -18.23 -4.68
CA ILE A 110 9.23 -18.07 -3.71
C ILE A 110 8.76 -16.63 -3.82
N TYR A 111 7.45 -16.43 -4.01
CA TYR A 111 6.82 -15.13 -4.16
C TYR A 111 5.99 -14.82 -2.93
N ILE A 112 6.05 -13.57 -2.47
CA ILE A 112 5.27 -13.08 -1.33
C ILE A 112 4.56 -11.81 -1.76
N ASN A 113 3.23 -11.88 -1.81
CA ASN A 113 2.37 -10.78 -2.23
C ASN A 113 1.56 -10.28 -1.04
N PHE A 114 1.54 -8.97 -0.83
CA PHE A 114 0.83 -8.29 0.23
C PHE A 114 -0.35 -7.52 -0.35
N TYR A 115 -1.46 -7.46 0.37
CA TYR A 115 -2.66 -6.72 -0.01
C TYR A 115 -3.21 -6.01 1.23
N TRP A 116 -3.51 -4.72 1.12
CA TRP A 116 -4.17 -3.96 2.18
C TRP A 116 -4.89 -2.74 1.63
N SER A 117 -5.59 -2.02 2.50
CA SER A 117 -6.20 -0.76 2.11
C SER A 117 -5.91 0.34 3.14
N THR A 118 -5.74 1.56 2.65
CA THR A 118 -5.60 2.77 3.46
C THR A 118 -6.59 3.80 2.96
N TYR A 119 -7.53 4.23 3.81
CA TYR A 119 -8.45 5.36 3.54
C TYR A 119 -9.04 5.39 2.11
N GLY A 120 -9.63 4.27 1.67
CA GLY A 120 -10.27 4.16 0.35
C GLY A 120 -9.33 3.85 -0.81
N THR A 121 -8.02 3.72 -0.56
CA THR A 121 -7.03 3.26 -1.54
C THR A 121 -6.67 1.81 -1.27
N ASN A 122 -6.81 0.94 -2.27
CA ASN A 122 -6.31 -0.43 -2.21
C ASN A 122 -4.84 -0.44 -2.65
N ILE A 123 -4.00 -1.12 -1.87
CA ILE A 123 -2.58 -1.25 -2.12
C ILE A 123 -2.27 -2.75 -2.19
N SER A 124 -1.48 -3.14 -3.19
CA SER A 124 -1.00 -4.50 -3.31
C SER A 124 0.41 -4.55 -3.84
N THR A 125 1.15 -5.59 -3.44
CA THR A 125 2.44 -5.96 -4.02
C THR A 125 2.27 -7.22 -4.86
N GLY A 126 3.16 -7.40 -5.82
CA GLY A 126 3.23 -8.62 -6.61
C GLY A 126 3.21 -8.41 -8.12
N ARG A 127 3.45 -9.53 -8.79
CA ARG A 127 3.48 -9.63 -10.26
C ARG A 127 2.07 -9.50 -10.84
N LYS A 128 1.96 -8.80 -11.98
CA LYS A 128 0.76 -8.80 -12.82
C LYS A 128 0.62 -10.13 -13.54
#